data_AF-A0A1Y1IR43-F1
#
_entry.id   AF-A0A1Y1IR43-F1
#
_cell.length_a   1.000
_cell.length_b   1.000
_cell.length_c   1.000
_cell.angle_alpha   90.00
_cell.angle_beta   90.00
_cell.angle_gamma   90.00
#
_symmetry.space_group_name_H-M   'P 1'
#
loop_
_entity.id
_entity.type
_entity.pdbx_description
1 polymer ?
#
loop_
_entity_poly.entity_id
_entity_poly.type
_entity_poly.pdbx_seq_one_letter_code
_entity_poly.pdbx_strand_id
1 'polypeptide(L)'
;MDRFKLLRFYTIRRLSEEFLDVYGAKPLESLTFLLQVIDRFHQWDITDIGRASYRPVEVHITREILSTLGLAHPLDHEHISEPLETLAPKLLVTKYFKEYDSCVHLFDTRAKRTLVDVRDRKAVTHALNHIFKKMGLRISLSQAGRETSVDPVTEKRARIYEGWQVEYDPRGMLGVKHMAQLLKLQ
;
A
#
# COMPACT_ATOMS: atom_id res chain seq x y z
N MET A 1 19.98 14.81 -28.31
CA MET A 1 20.55 14.22 -27.09
C MET A 1 19.42 13.66 -26.23
N ASP A 2 19.35 12.33 -26.19
CA ASP A 2 18.86 11.44 -25.12
C ASP A 2 17.94 11.99 -24.02
N ARG A 3 16.62 11.82 -24.12
CA ARG A 3 15.78 11.86 -22.90
C ARG A 3 14.75 10.77 -22.71
N PHE A 4 14.42 10.00 -23.74
CA PHE A 4 13.37 9.01 -23.60
C PHE A 4 13.80 7.68 -24.20
N LYS A 5 14.55 6.94 -23.39
CA LYS A 5 14.74 5.48 -23.46
C LYS A 5 13.39 4.74 -23.24
N LEU A 6 12.31 5.20 -23.88
CA LEU A 6 10.94 4.68 -23.78
C LEU A 6 10.76 3.35 -24.51
N LEU A 7 11.63 3.05 -25.47
CA LEU A 7 11.57 1.84 -26.29
C LEU A 7 11.85 0.52 -25.55
N ARG A 8 12.11 0.59 -24.24
CA ARG A 8 12.60 -0.55 -23.47
C ARG A 8 11.60 -1.11 -22.45
N PHE A 9 10.41 -0.50 -22.33
CA PHE A 9 9.40 -0.84 -21.30
C PHE A 9 8.37 -1.93 -21.70
N TYR A 10 8.41 -2.44 -22.93
CA TYR A 10 7.31 -3.22 -23.52
C TYR A 10 7.50 -4.73 -23.47
N THR A 11 7.04 -5.38 -22.39
CA THR A 11 6.60 -6.79 -22.40
C THR A 11 5.78 -7.23 -21.17
N ILE A 12 5.02 -6.33 -20.52
CA ILE A 12 3.77 -6.78 -19.90
C ILE A 12 2.93 -7.07 -21.11
N ARG A 13 2.50 -8.32 -21.32
CA ARG A 13 1.49 -8.60 -22.34
C ARG A 13 0.36 -7.58 -22.15
N ARG A 14 0.29 -6.57 -23.04
CA ARG A 14 -0.80 -5.59 -23.25
C ARG A 14 -0.80 -4.24 -22.50
N LEU A 15 0.31 -3.49 -22.36
CA LEU A 15 0.17 -2.03 -22.14
C LEU A 15 0.80 -1.28 -23.33
N SER A 16 -0.04 -0.62 -24.14
CA SER A 16 0.36 0.10 -25.36
C SER A 16 1.08 1.42 -25.04
N GLU A 17 1.77 1.98 -26.03
CA GLU A 17 2.45 3.29 -25.91
C GLU A 17 1.51 4.42 -25.54
N GLU A 18 0.34 4.47 -26.17
CA GLU A 18 -0.75 5.40 -25.83
C GLU A 18 -1.17 5.29 -24.35
N PHE A 19 -1.13 4.08 -23.79
CA PHE A 19 -1.45 3.88 -22.37
C PHE A 19 -0.37 4.51 -21.47
N LEU A 20 0.90 4.31 -21.78
CA LEU A 20 1.99 4.88 -20.99
C LEU A 20 2.07 6.41 -21.11
N ASP A 21 1.73 6.98 -22.27
CA ASP A 21 1.64 8.42 -22.48
C ASP A 21 0.52 9.07 -21.66
N VAL A 22 -0.61 8.37 -21.48
CA VAL A 22 -1.74 8.86 -20.68
C VAL A 22 -1.47 8.73 -19.18
N TYR A 23 -0.79 7.66 -18.74
CA TYR A 23 -0.71 7.33 -17.32
C TYR A 23 0.67 7.55 -16.67
N GLY A 24 1.79 7.53 -17.41
CA GLY A 24 3.15 7.74 -16.91
C GLY A 24 3.84 6.49 -16.33
N ALA A 25 5.06 6.64 -15.79
CA ALA A 25 5.93 5.53 -15.34
C ALA A 25 5.71 5.04 -13.90
N LYS A 26 5.39 5.93 -12.95
CA LYS A 26 5.10 5.54 -11.56
C LYS A 26 3.83 4.67 -11.38
N PRO A 27 2.74 4.78 -12.16
CA PRO A 27 1.61 3.86 -12.04
C PRO A 27 2.01 2.44 -12.48
N LEU A 28 2.97 2.33 -13.42
CA LEU A 28 3.52 1.05 -13.87
C LEU A 28 4.29 0.38 -12.72
N GLU A 29 5.17 1.12 -12.04
CA GLU A 29 5.88 0.67 -10.84
C GLU A 29 4.92 0.15 -9.76
N SER A 30 3.92 0.94 -9.38
CA SER A 30 2.92 0.52 -8.39
C SER A 30 2.11 -0.69 -8.82
N LEU A 31 1.75 -0.79 -10.10
CA LEU A 31 1.07 -1.96 -10.65
C LEU A 31 1.96 -3.20 -10.61
N THR A 32 3.21 -3.08 -11.04
CA THR A 32 4.20 -4.15 -11.02
C THR A 32 4.35 -4.70 -9.60
N PHE A 33 4.41 -3.82 -8.60
CA PHE A 33 4.46 -4.24 -7.19
C PHE A 33 3.18 -4.95 -6.76
N LEU A 34 2.03 -4.36 -7.07
CA LEU A 34 0.72 -4.92 -6.73
C LEU A 34 0.55 -6.33 -7.33
N LEU A 35 0.93 -6.53 -8.60
CA LEU A 35 0.90 -7.83 -9.27
C LEU A 35 1.80 -8.86 -8.59
N GLN A 36 3.03 -8.47 -8.23
CA GLN A 36 3.94 -9.35 -7.49
C GLN A 36 3.41 -9.71 -6.10
N VAL A 37 2.60 -8.85 -5.47
CA VAL A 37 1.94 -9.13 -4.18
C VAL A 37 0.76 -10.07 -4.35
N ILE A 38 -0.06 -9.90 -5.40
CA ILE A 38 -1.23 -10.73 -5.68
C ILE A 38 -0.81 -12.13 -6.13
N ASP A 39 0.05 -12.21 -7.15
CA ASP A 39 0.46 -13.48 -7.76
C ASP A 39 1.84 -13.91 -7.22
N ARG A 40 1.86 -15.04 -6.49
CA ARG A 40 3.08 -15.59 -5.87
C ARG A 40 4.06 -16.17 -6.87
N PHE A 41 3.56 -16.56 -8.03
CA PHE A 41 4.35 -17.16 -9.11
C PHE A 41 4.69 -16.14 -10.19
N HIS A 42 4.30 -14.88 -9.97
CA HIS A 42 4.60 -13.81 -10.89
C HIS A 42 6.10 -13.56 -10.97
N GLN A 43 6.72 -14.10 -12.01
CA GLN A 43 8.11 -13.85 -12.35
C GLN A 43 8.14 -12.91 -13.56
N TRP A 44 8.64 -11.70 -13.32
CA TRP A 44 9.07 -10.85 -14.43
C TRP A 44 10.39 -11.38 -14.97
N ASP A 45 10.55 -11.36 -16.29
CA ASP A 45 11.87 -11.54 -16.88
C ASP A 45 12.77 -10.39 -16.38
N ILE A 46 13.83 -10.72 -15.65
CA ILE A 46 14.78 -9.73 -15.11
C ILE A 46 15.53 -8.97 -16.22
N THR A 47 15.46 -9.45 -17.45
CA THR A 47 16.02 -8.81 -18.64
C THR A 47 15.05 -7.84 -19.31
N ASP A 48 13.76 -7.81 -18.92
CA ASP A 48 12.80 -6.79 -19.36
C ASP A 48 13.19 -5.44 -18.76
N ILE A 49 13.58 -4.51 -19.63
CA ILE A 49 14.12 -3.23 -19.20
C ILE A 49 12.99 -2.32 -18.68
N GLY A 50 13.29 -1.49 -17.67
CA GLY A 50 12.31 -0.52 -17.15
C GLY A 50 11.27 -1.10 -16.20
N ARG A 51 11.30 -2.40 -15.89
CA ARG A 51 10.50 -2.95 -14.79
C ARG A 51 11.28 -2.95 -13.49
N ALA A 52 10.71 -2.29 -12.48
CA ALA A 52 11.20 -2.44 -11.12
C ALA A 52 10.91 -3.87 -10.65
N SER A 53 11.91 -4.74 -10.64
CA SER A 53 11.82 -5.95 -9.84
C SER A 53 11.93 -5.53 -8.38
N TYR A 54 10.80 -5.43 -7.69
CA TYR A 54 10.82 -5.19 -6.26
C TYR A 54 11.45 -6.40 -5.58
N ARG A 55 12.22 -6.12 -4.53
CA ARG A 55 13.00 -7.15 -3.86
C ARG A 55 12.01 -8.15 -3.26
N PRO A 56 12.27 -9.47 -3.32
CA PRO A 56 11.39 -10.49 -2.74
C PRO A 56 10.99 -10.21 -1.28
N VAL A 57 11.88 -9.56 -0.52
CA VAL A 57 11.62 -9.11 0.85
C VAL A 57 10.47 -8.10 0.96
N GLU A 58 10.33 -7.18 0.01
CA GLU A 58 9.28 -6.14 0.01
C GLU A 58 7.91 -6.76 -0.21
N VAL A 59 7.84 -7.70 -1.15
CA VAL A 59 6.64 -8.48 -1.45
C VAL A 59 6.24 -9.33 -0.26
N HIS A 60 7.21 -10.01 0.37
CA HIS A 60 6.97 -10.82 1.56
C HIS A 60 6.44 -9.98 2.73
N ILE A 61 7.09 -8.86 3.05
CA ILE A 61 6.63 -7.93 4.10
C ILE A 61 5.22 -7.42 3.80
N THR A 62 4.93 -7.06 2.55
CA THR A 62 3.62 -6.55 2.17
C THR A 62 2.53 -7.62 2.36
N ARG A 63 2.81 -8.87 1.98
CA ARG A 63 1.89 -10.00 2.18
C ARG A 63 1.66 -10.31 3.65
N GLU A 64 2.71 -10.27 4.46
CA GLU A 64 2.62 -10.43 5.91
C GLU A 64 1.67 -9.37 6.50
N ILE A 65 1.86 -8.10 6.13
CA ILE A 65 1.00 -7.00 6.59
C ILE A 65 -0.45 -7.16 6.13
N LEU A 66 -0.70 -7.51 4.87
CA LEU A 66 -2.07 -7.77 4.38
C LEU A 66 -2.74 -8.89 5.19
N SER A 67 -2.02 -10.00 5.40
CA SER A 67 -2.50 -11.11 6.22
C SER A 67 -2.79 -10.69 7.66
N THR A 68 -1.92 -9.87 8.28
CA THR A 68 -2.13 -9.35 9.63
C THR A 68 -3.37 -8.46 9.74
N LEU A 69 -3.66 -7.68 8.69
CA LEU A 69 -4.87 -6.85 8.61
C LEU A 69 -6.14 -7.65 8.28
N GLY A 70 -6.02 -8.97 8.05
CA GLY A 70 -7.12 -9.83 7.64
C GLY A 70 -7.56 -9.64 6.19
N LEU A 71 -6.75 -8.96 5.37
CA LEU A 71 -7.07 -8.71 3.97
C LEU A 71 -6.75 -9.96 3.13
N ALA A 72 -7.78 -10.61 2.59
CA ALA A 72 -7.63 -11.72 1.64
C ALA A 72 -6.97 -11.25 0.33
N HIS A 73 -7.23 -10.00 -0.07
CA HIS A 73 -6.70 -9.40 -1.28
C HIS A 73 -6.44 -7.89 -1.06
N PRO A 74 -5.33 -7.31 -1.57
CA PRO A 74 -5.03 -5.88 -1.39
C PRO A 74 -6.06 -4.92 -2.03
N LEU A 75 -6.92 -5.43 -2.91
CA LEU A 75 -8.00 -4.66 -3.54
C LEU A 75 -9.39 -4.92 -2.92
N ASP A 76 -9.45 -5.61 -1.78
CA ASP A 76 -10.69 -5.77 -1.04
C ASP A 76 -11.01 -4.45 -0.31
N HIS A 77 -11.78 -3.59 -0.96
CA HIS A 77 -12.13 -2.26 -0.44
C HIS A 77 -13.30 -2.31 0.54
N GLU A 78 -14.05 -3.41 0.58
CA GLU A 78 -15.18 -3.56 1.49
C GLU A 78 -14.72 -4.09 2.84
N HIS A 79 -13.56 -4.76 2.88
CA HIS A 79 -12.94 -5.20 4.13
C HIS A 79 -12.55 -4.03 5.03
N ILE A 80 -13.02 -4.10 6.27
CA ILE A 80 -12.56 -3.28 7.39
C ILE A 80 -11.78 -4.21 8.31
N SER A 81 -10.52 -3.85 8.58
CA SER A 81 -9.69 -4.64 9.49
C SER A 81 -10.25 -4.64 10.91
N GLU A 82 -9.74 -5.53 11.75
CA GLU A 82 -9.92 -5.43 13.20
C GLU A 82 -9.45 -4.06 13.74
N PRO A 83 -9.94 -3.64 14.92
CA PRO A 83 -9.52 -2.40 15.56
C PRO A 83 -8.07 -2.48 16.05
N LEU A 84 -7.45 -1.31 16.32
CA LEU A 84 -6.03 -1.24 16.68
C LEU A 84 -5.70 -2.08 17.92
N GLU A 85 -6.59 -2.10 18.90
CA GLU A 85 -6.39 -2.79 20.18
C GLU A 85 -6.15 -4.29 19.97
N THR A 86 -6.82 -4.88 18.97
CA THR A 86 -6.65 -6.28 18.57
C THR A 86 -5.46 -6.47 17.64
N LEU A 87 -5.21 -5.51 16.74
CA LEU A 87 -4.13 -5.60 15.75
C LEU A 87 -2.75 -5.28 16.31
N ALA A 88 -2.62 -4.41 17.30
CA ALA A 88 -1.33 -3.95 17.85
C ALA A 88 -0.38 -5.10 18.21
N PRO A 89 -0.79 -6.14 18.98
CA PRO A 89 0.10 -7.26 19.28
C PRO A 89 0.48 -8.06 18.02
N LYS A 90 -0.41 -8.19 17.03
CA LYS A 90 -0.15 -8.89 15.77
C LYS A 90 0.80 -8.08 14.88
N LEU A 91 0.63 -6.77 14.81
CA LEU A 91 1.48 -5.86 14.05
C LEU A 91 2.90 -5.85 14.62
N LEU A 92 3.05 -5.80 15.95
CA LEU A 92 4.36 -5.77 16.62
C LEU A 92 5.27 -6.96 16.27
N VAL A 93 4.69 -8.13 15.99
CA VAL A 93 5.47 -9.34 15.66
C VAL A 93 5.80 -9.44 14.18
N THR A 94 5.19 -8.62 13.33
CA THR A 94 5.54 -8.57 11.89
C THR A 94 6.96 -8.06 11.71
N LYS A 95 7.62 -8.53 10.65
CA LYS A 95 8.96 -8.06 10.29
C LYS A 95 8.99 -6.54 10.11
N TYR A 96 7.95 -5.98 9.50
CA TYR A 96 7.90 -4.55 9.21
C TYR A 96 7.95 -3.68 10.47
N PHE A 97 7.15 -3.99 11.50
CA PHE A 97 7.14 -3.16 12.72
C PHE A 97 8.28 -3.52 13.67
N LYS A 98 8.69 -4.80 13.74
CA LYS A 98 9.83 -5.24 14.55
C LYS A 98 11.15 -4.61 14.08
N GLU A 99 11.32 -4.48 12.77
CA GLU A 99 12.54 -3.95 12.13
C GLU A 99 12.23 -2.66 11.35
N TYR A 100 11.32 -1.82 11.87
CA TYR A 100 10.79 -0.66 11.14
C TYR A 100 11.88 0.26 10.60
N ASP A 101 12.89 0.57 11.41
CA ASP A 101 13.99 1.44 11.03
C ASP A 101 14.71 0.99 9.75
N SER A 102 14.90 -0.32 9.62
CA SER A 102 15.56 -0.96 8.48
C SER A 102 14.61 -1.19 7.31
N CYS A 103 13.34 -1.52 7.60
CA CYS A 103 12.37 -1.90 6.58
C CYS A 103 11.70 -0.71 5.91
N VAL A 104 11.49 0.41 6.60
CA VAL A 104 10.69 1.54 6.08
C VAL A 104 11.27 2.11 4.79
N HIS A 105 12.60 2.14 4.65
CA HIS A 105 13.28 2.65 3.46
C HIS A 105 13.14 1.79 2.21
N LEU A 106 12.74 0.53 2.36
CA LEU A 106 12.33 -0.26 1.22
C LEU A 106 11.11 0.39 0.54
N PHE A 107 10.19 0.94 1.34
CA PHE A 107 8.93 1.48 0.87
C PHE A 107 8.95 2.99 0.63
N ASP A 108 9.68 3.73 1.47
CA ASP A 108 9.81 5.18 1.37
C ASP A 108 11.24 5.61 1.75
N THR A 109 12.02 5.99 0.74
CA THR A 109 13.43 6.39 0.92
C THR A 109 13.59 7.64 1.79
N ARG A 110 12.53 8.44 1.97
CA ARG A 110 12.53 9.68 2.76
C ARG A 110 11.93 9.50 4.15
N ALA A 111 11.45 8.30 4.49
CA ALA A 111 10.88 8.06 5.81
C ALA A 111 11.91 8.27 6.92
N LYS A 112 11.45 8.81 8.04
CA LYS A 112 12.30 9.01 9.21
C LYS A 112 12.54 7.69 9.93
N ARG A 113 13.77 7.53 10.40
CA ARG A 113 14.26 6.46 11.24
C ARG A 113 13.81 6.64 12.68
N THR A 114 12.59 6.21 12.97
CA THR A 114 11.96 6.39 14.28
C THR A 114 11.05 5.22 14.57
N LEU A 115 11.11 4.70 15.80
CA LEU A 115 10.21 3.65 16.26
C LEU A 115 8.76 4.10 16.07
N VAL A 116 7.92 3.20 15.56
CA VAL A 116 6.49 3.45 15.47
C VAL A 116 5.86 3.04 16.78
N ASP A 117 5.21 3.99 17.46
CA ASP A 117 4.34 3.66 18.56
C ASP A 117 3.09 2.97 17.99
N VAL A 118 3.03 1.65 18.14
CA VAL A 118 1.90 0.84 17.68
C VAL A 118 0.61 1.10 18.46
N ARG A 119 0.67 1.86 19.57
CA ARG A 119 -0.52 2.31 20.30
C ARG A 119 -1.11 3.59 19.71
N ASP A 120 -0.33 4.32 18.91
CA ASP A 120 -0.80 5.50 18.20
C ASP A 120 -1.36 5.10 16.82
N ARG A 121 -2.69 5.15 16.69
CA ARG A 121 -3.41 4.90 15.44
C ARG A 121 -2.85 5.74 14.28
N LYS A 122 -2.46 6.99 14.52
CA LYS A 122 -1.93 7.88 13.47
C LYS A 122 -0.55 7.42 13.02
N ALA A 123 0.33 7.06 13.95
CA ALA A 123 1.65 6.54 13.65
C ALA A 123 1.56 5.22 12.86
N VAL A 124 0.71 4.28 13.30
CA VAL A 124 0.44 3.02 12.60
C VAL A 124 -0.12 3.28 11.19
N THR A 125 -1.10 4.17 11.06
CA THR A 125 -1.67 4.53 9.75
C THR A 125 -0.60 5.10 8.82
N HIS A 126 0.31 5.94 9.34
CA HIS A 126 1.39 6.50 8.54
C HIS A 126 2.38 5.42 8.09
N ALA A 127 2.77 4.53 9.02
CA ALA A 127 3.65 3.40 8.77
C ALA A 127 3.09 2.48 7.67
N LEU A 128 1.84 2.02 7.83
CA LEU A 128 1.15 1.19 6.84
C LEU A 128 1.09 1.88 5.48
N ASN A 129 0.84 3.20 5.45
CA ASN A 129 0.76 3.94 4.20
C ASN A 129 2.10 4.05 3.43
N HIS A 130 3.26 3.79 4.03
CA HIS A 130 4.48 3.63 3.23
C HIS A 130 4.37 2.42 2.29
N ILE A 131 3.81 1.30 2.79
CA ILE A 131 3.59 0.08 2.01
C ILE A 131 2.46 0.27 0.99
N PHE A 132 1.29 0.72 1.44
CA PHE A 132 0.11 0.83 0.57
C PHE A 132 0.33 1.82 -0.59
N LYS A 133 0.97 2.96 -0.35
CA LYS A 133 1.28 3.92 -1.42
C LYS A 133 2.18 3.34 -2.50
N LYS A 134 3.06 2.41 -2.13
CA LYS A 134 3.91 1.72 -3.09
C LYS A 134 3.10 0.86 -4.06
N MET A 135 1.99 0.29 -3.61
CA MET A 135 1.00 -0.40 -4.45
C MET A 135 0.03 0.56 -5.17
N GLY A 136 0.20 1.88 -5.01
CA GLY A 136 -0.76 2.89 -5.50
C GLY A 136 -2.10 2.89 -4.77
N LEU A 137 -2.10 2.37 -3.55
CA LEU A 137 -3.24 2.29 -2.64
C LEU A 137 -3.02 3.17 -1.42
N ARG A 138 -4.06 3.34 -0.62
CA ARG A 138 -3.99 4.00 0.67
C ARG A 138 -4.78 3.19 1.68
N ILE A 139 -4.36 3.26 2.93
CA ILE A 139 -5.17 2.80 4.04
C ILE A 139 -5.64 4.00 4.88
N SER A 140 -6.92 4.01 5.23
CA SER A 140 -7.55 5.04 6.06
C SER A 140 -8.22 4.38 7.27
N LEU A 141 -8.40 5.15 8.34
CA LEU A 141 -9.18 4.69 9.48
C LEU A 141 -10.67 4.81 9.14
N SER A 142 -11.39 3.68 9.17
CA SER A 142 -12.84 3.66 8.97
C SER A 142 -13.52 4.21 10.23
N GLN A 143 -14.25 5.31 10.06
CA GLN A 143 -14.96 5.96 11.16
C GLN A 143 -16.38 5.37 11.28
N ALA A 144 -16.60 4.61 12.34
CA ALA A 144 -17.90 4.03 12.69
C ALA A 144 -18.89 5.07 13.22
N GLY A 145 -18.38 6.13 13.83
CA GLY A 145 -19.22 7.15 14.45
C GLY A 145 -18.45 8.12 15.32
N ARG A 146 -19.15 8.69 16.31
CA ARG A 146 -18.59 9.53 17.36
C ARG A 146 -19.17 9.08 18.69
N GLU A 147 -18.37 9.21 19.75
CA GLU A 147 -18.85 9.00 21.10
C GLU A 147 -20.04 9.91 21.40
N THR A 148 -20.94 9.41 22.23
CA THR A 148 -22.11 10.16 22.70
C THR A 148 -21.73 11.21 23.73
N SER A 149 -20.70 10.91 24.54
CA SER A 149 -20.13 11.84 25.53
C SER A 149 -19.24 12.88 24.86
N VAL A 150 -19.29 14.10 25.38
CA VAL A 150 -18.42 15.21 24.98
C VAL A 150 -17.26 15.24 25.97
N ASP A 151 -16.03 15.28 25.46
CA ASP A 151 -14.86 15.48 26.29
C ASP A 151 -14.96 16.86 26.98
N PRO A 152 -14.89 16.93 28.32
CA PRO A 152 -15.15 18.15 29.07
C PRO A 152 -14.05 19.20 28.94
N VAL A 153 -12.88 18.85 28.40
CA VAL A 153 -11.73 19.75 28.24
C VAL A 153 -11.68 20.31 26.82
N THR A 154 -11.93 19.47 25.82
CA THR A 154 -11.82 19.82 24.40
C THR A 154 -13.16 20.17 23.76
N GLU A 155 -14.27 19.98 24.47
CA GLU A 155 -15.65 20.18 24.03
C GLU A 155 -16.00 19.42 22.74
N LYS A 156 -15.27 18.34 22.46
CA LYS A 156 -15.40 17.54 21.25
C LYS A 156 -15.77 16.11 21.60
N ARG A 157 -16.60 15.50 20.75
CA ARG A 157 -16.86 14.07 20.79
C ARG A 157 -15.69 13.33 20.14
N ALA A 158 -15.14 12.34 20.84
CA ALA A 158 -14.12 11.48 20.25
C ALA A 158 -14.71 10.68 19.09
N ARG A 159 -13.88 10.37 18.08
CA ARG A 159 -14.28 9.55 16.95
C ARG A 159 -14.13 8.08 17.30
N ILE A 160 -15.14 7.29 16.95
CA ILE A 160 -15.09 5.83 17.08
C ILE A 160 -14.61 5.26 15.75
N TYR A 161 -13.61 4.39 15.83
CA TYR A 161 -12.99 3.75 14.69
C TYR A 161 -13.13 2.24 14.81
N GLU A 162 -13.57 1.59 13.73
CA GLU A 162 -13.75 0.13 13.67
C GLU A 162 -12.47 -0.59 13.24
N GLY A 163 -11.59 0.11 12.51
CA GLY A 163 -10.35 -0.43 11.99
C GLY A 163 -9.88 0.38 10.79
N TRP A 164 -9.18 -0.30 9.88
CA TRP A 164 -8.66 0.29 8.67
C TRP A 164 -9.36 -0.25 7.42
N GLN A 165 -9.59 0.63 6.46
CA GLN A 165 -10.13 0.31 5.15
C GLN A 165 -9.13 0.68 4.06
N VAL A 166 -9.06 -0.15 3.01
CA VAL A 166 -8.21 0.13 1.86
C VAL A 166 -8.97 0.96 0.85
N GLU A 167 -8.37 2.09 0.49
CA GLU A 167 -8.87 3.03 -0.51
C GLU A 167 -7.88 3.13 -1.67
N TYR A 168 -8.35 3.63 -2.80
CA TYR A 168 -7.45 4.14 -3.82
C TYR A 168 -6.73 5.37 -3.27
N ASP A 169 -5.41 5.47 -3.46
CA ASP A 169 -4.72 6.72 -3.12
C ASP A 169 -5.23 7.81 -4.08
N PRO A 170 -5.85 8.91 -3.59
CA PRO A 170 -6.27 10.02 -4.44
C PRO A 170 -5.09 10.78 -5.06
N ARG A 171 -3.88 10.63 -4.47
CA ARG A 171 -2.61 11.05 -5.07
C ARG A 171 -1.96 9.93 -5.90
N GLY A 172 -2.51 8.73 -5.81
CA GLY A 172 -2.21 7.60 -6.68
C GLY A 172 -2.61 7.98 -8.10
N MET A 173 -1.79 7.58 -9.06
CA MET A 173 -2.05 7.92 -10.45
C MET A 173 -3.31 7.21 -10.93
N LEU A 174 -4.17 7.95 -11.63
CA LEU A 174 -5.39 7.46 -12.29
C LEU A 174 -5.19 6.09 -12.96
N GLY A 175 -4.01 5.85 -13.53
CA GLY A 175 -3.62 4.56 -14.10
C GLY A 175 -3.77 3.38 -13.13
N VAL A 176 -3.29 3.47 -11.88
CA VAL A 176 -3.37 2.34 -10.93
C VAL A 176 -4.82 2.00 -10.59
N LYS A 177 -5.67 3.02 -10.40
CA LYS A 177 -7.11 2.82 -10.14
C LYS A 177 -7.79 2.04 -11.28
N HIS A 178 -7.56 2.47 -12.52
CA HIS A 178 -8.15 1.80 -13.69
C HIS A 178 -7.54 0.40 -13.92
N MET A 179 -6.23 0.23 -13.69
CA MET A 179 -5.57 -1.07 -13.82
C MET A 179 -6.02 -2.05 -12.72
N ALA A 180 -6.19 -1.60 -11.49
CA ALA A 180 -6.73 -2.40 -10.40
C ALA A 180 -8.19 -2.82 -10.67
N GLN A 181 -9.00 -1.96 -11.31
CA GLN A 181 -10.33 -2.34 -11.78
C GLN A 181 -10.27 -3.43 -12.85
N LEU A 182 -9.32 -3.35 -13.80
CA LEU A 182 -9.11 -4.41 -14.79
C LEU A 182 -8.71 -5.75 -14.15
N LEU A 183 -7.89 -5.72 -13.08
CA LEU A 183 -7.51 -6.92 -12.32
C LEU A 183 -8.68 -7.53 -11.54
N LYS A 184 -9.68 -6.74 -11.14
CA LYS A 184 -10.92 -7.25 -10.52
C LYS A 184 -11.89 -7.89 -11.52
N LEU A 185 -11.69 -7.64 -12.83
CA LEU A 185 -12.54 -8.14 -13.91
C LEU A 185 -11.99 -9.44 -14.54
N GLN A 186 -10.91 -10.00 -14.01
CA GLN A 186 -10.37 -11.32 -14.38
C GLN A 186 -10.82 -12.37 -13.38
#